data_AF-A0A960LBT8-F1
#
_entry.id   AF-A0A960LBT8-F1
#
_cell.length_a   1.000
_cell.length_b   1.000
_cell.length_c   1.000
_cell.angle_alpha   90.00
_cell.angle_beta   90.00
_cell.angle_gamma   90.00
#
_symmetry.space_group_name_H-M   'P 1'
#
loop_
_entity.id
_entity.type
_entity.pdbx_description
1 polymer ?
#
loop_
_entity_poly.entity_id
_entity_poly.type
_entity_poly.pdbx_seq_one_letter_code
_entity_poly.pdbx_strand_id
1 'polypeptide(L)'
;PMHLAGYSLGGRLALGLLAAHPDRFSGATLIGTNPGLATEGDGTARRVGDETWARQLEDQGLDAFLDAWESQPLFATQSPEQRRCQRHLRARLDAPALAAALRALGLAEMPDYRSRLAALELPVTLVAGEADAKFAHLAREMAGLLPAGQV
;
A
#
# COMPACT_ATOMS: atom_id res chain seq x y z
N PRO A 1 -10.48 6.39 21.99
CA PRO A 1 -10.32 5.83 20.63
C PRO A 1 -9.51 6.80 19.76
N MET A 2 -8.67 6.29 18.84
CA MET A 2 -7.78 7.11 18.00
C MET A 2 -8.25 7.14 16.54
N HIS A 3 -7.87 8.17 15.78
CA HIS A 3 -8.03 8.16 14.32
C HIS A 3 -6.80 7.57 13.66
N LEU A 4 -6.96 6.59 12.77
CA LEU A 4 -5.85 5.92 12.10
C LEU A 4 -5.67 6.42 10.66
N ALA A 5 -4.48 6.93 10.33
CA ALA A 5 -4.13 7.29 8.96
C ALA A 5 -3.09 6.32 8.38
N GLY A 6 -3.35 5.80 7.19
CA GLY A 6 -2.45 4.87 6.50
C GLY A 6 -2.32 5.18 5.01
N TYR A 7 -1.07 5.29 4.53
CA TYR A 7 -0.76 5.51 3.12
C TYR A 7 -0.14 4.27 2.49
N SER A 8 -0.69 3.81 1.35
CA SER A 8 -0.18 2.68 0.57
C SER A 8 0.01 1.40 1.41
N LEU A 9 1.25 0.92 1.62
CA LEU A 9 1.54 -0.16 2.58
C LEU A 9 0.96 0.13 3.97
N GLY A 10 1.12 1.36 4.48
CA GLY A 10 0.54 1.77 5.76
C GLY A 10 -0.99 1.69 5.77
N GLY A 11 -1.64 1.88 4.62
CA GLY A 11 -3.07 1.68 4.47
C GLY A 11 -3.49 0.22 4.60
N ARG A 12 -2.69 -0.71 4.07
CA ARG A 12 -2.91 -2.15 4.21
C ARG A 12 -2.73 -2.61 5.66
N LEU A 13 -1.70 -2.12 6.33
CA LEU A 13 -1.49 -2.35 7.76
C LEU A 13 -2.65 -1.77 8.57
N ALA A 14 -3.13 -0.59 8.21
CA ALA A 14 -4.29 0.03 8.86
C ALA A 14 -5.56 -0.81 8.69
N LEU A 15 -5.83 -1.37 7.50
CA LEU A 15 -6.94 -2.30 7.29
C LEU A 15 -6.83 -3.54 8.20
N GLY A 16 -5.63 -4.11 8.33
CA GLY A 16 -5.38 -5.22 9.26
C GLY A 16 -5.69 -4.86 10.72
N LEU A 17 -5.26 -3.68 11.16
CA LEU A 17 -5.53 -3.19 12.52
C LEU A 17 -7.02 -2.92 12.75
N LEU A 18 -7.70 -2.31 11.79
CA LEU A 18 -9.15 -2.04 11.86
C LEU A 18 -9.95 -3.35 11.90
N ALA A 19 -9.55 -4.35 11.12
CA ALA A 19 -10.22 -5.65 11.11
C ALA A 19 -9.99 -6.46 12.39
N ALA A 20 -8.80 -6.34 13.00
CA ALA A 20 -8.45 -7.09 14.22
C ALA A 20 -8.93 -6.41 15.50
N HIS A 21 -8.93 -5.07 15.54
CA HIS A 21 -9.15 -4.29 16.76
C HIS A 21 -10.00 -3.03 16.50
N PRO A 22 -11.22 -3.15 15.94
CA PRO A 22 -12.04 -2.01 15.55
C PRO A 22 -12.34 -1.05 16.71
N ASP A 23 -12.55 -1.57 17.92
CA ASP A 23 -12.88 -0.78 19.13
C ASP A 23 -11.79 0.19 19.59
N ARG A 24 -10.57 0.07 19.03
CA ARG A 24 -9.45 0.97 19.34
C ARG A 24 -9.52 2.27 18.56
N PHE A 25 -10.34 2.33 17.52
CA PHE A 25 -10.34 3.42 16.55
C PHE A 25 -11.69 4.16 16.51
N SER A 26 -11.64 5.48 16.36
CA SER A 26 -12.83 6.32 16.14
C SER A 26 -13.13 6.53 14.65
N GLY A 27 -12.19 6.19 13.78
CA GLY A 27 -12.24 6.47 12.35
C GLY A 27 -10.92 6.15 11.67
N ALA A 28 -10.91 6.16 10.34
CA ALA A 28 -9.68 5.98 9.57
C ALA A 28 -9.62 6.85 8.30
N THR A 29 -8.39 7.18 7.88
CA THR A 29 -8.09 7.77 6.57
C THR A 29 -7.09 6.89 5.84
N LEU A 30 -7.51 6.32 4.70
CA LEU A 30 -6.71 5.36 3.94
C LEU A 30 -6.38 5.97 2.57
N ILE A 31 -5.08 6.20 2.30
CA ILE A 31 -4.61 6.95 1.14
C ILE A 31 -3.89 5.98 0.18
N GLY A 32 -4.42 5.80 -1.03
CA GLY A 32 -3.82 4.93 -2.04
C GLY A 32 -3.71 3.47 -1.56
N THR A 33 -4.79 2.94 -0.98
CA THR A 33 -4.80 1.63 -0.33
C THR A 33 -5.37 0.55 -1.23
N ASN A 34 -4.80 -0.65 -1.14
CA ASN A 34 -5.31 -1.85 -1.79
C ASN A 34 -5.87 -2.81 -0.72
N PRO A 35 -7.13 -3.27 -0.80
CA PRO A 35 -7.72 -4.12 0.23
C PRO A 35 -7.24 -5.58 0.19
N GLY A 36 -6.52 -5.99 -0.86
CA GLY A 36 -6.03 -7.36 -1.06
C GLY A 36 -6.16 -7.83 -2.50
N LEU A 37 -5.64 -9.02 -2.78
CA LEU A 37 -5.71 -9.66 -4.10
C LEU A 37 -6.92 -10.60 -4.17
N ALA A 38 -7.68 -10.51 -5.27
CA ALA A 38 -8.91 -11.28 -5.44
C ALA A 38 -8.66 -12.73 -5.88
N THR A 39 -7.51 -13.02 -6.51
CA THR A 39 -7.22 -14.36 -7.07
C THR A 39 -5.84 -14.87 -6.66
N GLU A 40 -5.69 -16.19 -6.60
CA GLU A 40 -4.39 -16.84 -6.35
C GLU A 40 -3.36 -16.56 -7.46
N GLY A 41 -3.83 -16.39 -8.70
CA GLY A 41 -2.99 -16.03 -9.85
C GLY A 41 -2.34 -14.66 -9.67
N ASP A 42 -3.12 -13.65 -9.25
CA ASP A 42 -2.60 -12.32 -8.92
C ASP A 42 -1.59 -12.40 -7.76
N GLY A 43 -1.86 -13.27 -6.78
CA GLY A 43 -0.96 -13.55 -5.67
C GLY A 43 0.41 -14.06 -6.13
N THR A 44 0.43 -15.08 -6.98
CA THR A 44 1.67 -15.66 -7.50
C THR A 44 2.47 -14.65 -8.31
N ALA A 45 1.83 -13.93 -9.24
CA ALA A 45 2.48 -12.90 -10.04
C ALA A 45 3.07 -11.79 -9.16
N ARG A 46 2.33 -11.39 -8.13
CA ARG A 46 2.79 -10.38 -7.17
C ARG A 46 4.00 -10.84 -6.36
N ARG A 47 4.02 -12.08 -5.86
CA ARG A 47 5.17 -12.64 -5.12
C ARG A 47 6.43 -12.64 -5.97
N VAL A 48 6.32 -13.05 -7.24
CA VAL A 48 7.45 -13.04 -8.18
C VAL A 48 7.98 -11.61 -8.37
N GLY A 49 7.09 -10.62 -8.49
CA GLY A 49 7.47 -9.21 -8.59
C GLY A 49 8.18 -8.70 -7.32
N ASP A 50 7.61 -8.95 -6.14
CA ASP A 50 8.22 -8.53 -4.87
C ASP A 50 9.58 -9.23 -4.63
N GLU A 51 9.72 -10.51 -5.01
CA GLU A 51 10.99 -11.25 -4.92
C GLU A 51 12.05 -10.73 -5.90
N THR A 52 11.64 -10.31 -7.11
CA THR A 52 12.56 -9.69 -8.08
C THR A 52 13.17 -8.42 -7.50
N TRP A 53 12.34 -7.58 -6.86
CA TRP A 53 12.80 -6.37 -6.18
C TRP A 53 13.69 -6.67 -4.98
N ALA A 54 13.33 -7.67 -4.17
CA ALA A 54 14.14 -8.09 -3.03
C ALA A 54 15.53 -8.57 -3.46
N ARG A 55 15.61 -9.39 -4.51
CA ARG A 55 16.90 -9.83 -5.08
C ARG A 55 17.70 -8.68 -5.65
N GLN A 56 17.07 -7.73 -6.33
CA GLN A 56 17.80 -6.56 -6.84
C GLN A 56 18.44 -5.74 -5.70
N LEU A 57 17.75 -5.58 -4.58
CA LEU A 57 18.31 -4.93 -3.38
C LEU A 57 19.52 -5.68 -2.82
N GLU A 58 19.46 -7.02 -2.80
CA GLU A 58 20.53 -7.88 -2.27
C GLU A 58 21.73 -7.97 -3.21
N ASP A 59 21.48 -8.10 -4.51
CA ASP A 59 22.51 -8.34 -5.53
C ASP A 59 23.15 -7.04 -6.04
N GLN A 60 22.36 -5.97 -6.16
CA GLN A 60 22.77 -4.71 -6.82
C GLN A 60 22.77 -3.50 -5.88
N GLY A 61 22.25 -3.65 -4.66
CA GLY A 61 22.22 -2.59 -3.66
C GLY A 61 21.11 -1.56 -3.87
N LEU A 62 21.04 -0.62 -2.93
CA LEU A 62 19.95 0.36 -2.83
C LEU A 62 19.89 1.31 -4.02
N ASP A 63 21.02 1.86 -4.47
CA ASP A 63 21.01 2.89 -5.53
C ASP A 63 20.46 2.36 -6.86
N ALA A 64 20.90 1.17 -7.27
CA ALA A 64 20.41 0.51 -8.48
C ALA A 64 18.92 0.15 -8.35
N PHE A 65 18.51 -0.32 -7.17
CA PHE A 65 17.08 -0.53 -6.87
C PHE A 65 16.29 0.77 -7.00
N LEU A 66 16.76 1.89 -6.44
CA LEU A 66 16.04 3.16 -6.48
C LEU A 66 15.92 3.70 -7.91
N ASP A 67 16.96 3.57 -8.74
CA ASP A 67 16.88 3.98 -10.15
C ASP A 67 15.77 3.23 -10.90
N ALA A 68 15.68 1.91 -10.71
CA ALA A 68 14.66 1.08 -11.33
C ALA A 68 13.27 1.26 -10.69
N TRP A 69 13.21 1.41 -9.37
CA TRP A 69 11.97 1.58 -8.63
C TRP A 69 11.31 2.91 -9.00
N GLU A 70 12.08 3.99 -9.08
CA GLU A 70 11.59 5.34 -9.37
C GLU A 70 11.22 5.57 -10.84
N SER A 71 11.67 4.70 -11.75
CA SER A 71 11.27 4.73 -13.17
C SER A 71 9.92 4.08 -13.44
N GLN A 72 9.27 3.49 -12.43
CA GLN A 72 7.96 2.87 -12.61
C GLN A 72 6.89 3.90 -13.02
N PRO A 73 5.91 3.52 -13.87
CA PRO A 73 4.83 4.42 -14.29
C PRO A 73 4.05 5.05 -13.14
N LEU A 74 3.98 4.38 -11.98
CA LEU A 74 3.37 4.90 -10.76
C LEU A 74 3.93 6.26 -10.32
N PHE A 75 5.19 6.56 -10.62
CA PHE A 75 5.87 7.79 -10.21
C PHE A 75 5.95 8.84 -11.34
N ALA A 76 5.33 8.58 -12.50
CA ALA A 76 5.42 9.45 -13.68
C ALA A 76 4.87 10.86 -13.42
N THR A 77 3.81 10.98 -12.60
CA THR A 77 3.13 12.25 -12.30
C THR A 77 3.86 13.11 -11.26
N GLN A 78 4.92 12.61 -10.64
CA GLN A 78 5.68 13.38 -9.66
C GLN A 78 6.48 14.49 -10.35
N SER A 79 6.56 15.67 -9.73
CA SER A 79 7.46 16.73 -10.18
C SER A 79 8.92 16.35 -9.95
N PRO A 80 9.88 16.96 -10.67
CA PRO A 80 11.31 16.75 -10.41
C PRO A 80 11.70 17.03 -8.95
N GLU A 81 11.07 18.02 -8.32
CA GLU A 81 11.28 18.34 -6.90
C GLU A 81 10.74 17.25 -5.98
N GLN A 82 9.51 16.77 -6.22
CA GLN A 82 8.94 15.67 -5.44
C GLN A 82 9.82 14.43 -5.54
N ARG A 83 10.30 14.07 -6.73
CA ARG A 83 11.22 12.93 -6.93
C ARG A 83 12.52 13.12 -6.14
N ARG A 84 13.13 14.30 -6.18
CA ARG A 84 14.35 14.61 -5.42
C ARG A 84 14.15 14.45 -3.92
N CYS A 85 13.07 15.00 -3.37
CA CYS A 85 12.75 14.89 -1.94
C CYS A 85 12.51 13.42 -1.53
N GLN A 86 11.76 12.67 -2.33
CA GLN A 86 11.47 11.26 -2.04
C GLN A 86 12.72 10.39 -2.13
N ARG A 87 13.57 10.60 -3.14
CA ARG A 87 14.85 9.88 -3.28
C ARG A 87 15.77 10.14 -2.09
N HIS A 88 15.83 11.38 -1.61
CA HIS A 88 16.62 11.73 -0.43
C HIS A 88 16.21 10.97 0.84
N LEU A 89 14.91 10.69 1.01
CA LEU A 89 14.41 9.87 2.11
C LEU A 89 14.72 8.39 1.89
N ARG A 90 14.48 7.89 0.67
CA ARG A 90 14.66 6.47 0.32
C ARG A 90 16.11 6.02 0.33
N ALA A 91 17.05 6.90 -0.02
CA ALA A 91 18.49 6.64 0.02
C ALA A 91 19.05 6.37 1.43
N ARG A 92 18.22 6.55 2.48
CA ARG A 92 18.57 6.25 3.87
C ARG A 92 18.00 4.91 4.36
N LEU A 93 17.28 4.19 3.50
CA LEU A 93 16.74 2.87 3.85
C LEU A 93 17.87 1.84 3.89
N ASP A 94 17.70 0.81 4.71
CA ASP A 94 18.59 -0.34 4.73
C ASP A 94 18.11 -1.36 3.67
N ALA A 95 19.00 -1.73 2.74
CA ALA A 95 18.63 -2.60 1.62
C ALA A 95 18.19 -4.01 2.08
N PRO A 96 18.94 -4.70 2.96
CA PRO A 96 18.48 -5.98 3.53
C PRO A 96 17.12 -5.89 4.24
N ALA A 97 16.90 -4.86 5.05
CA ALA A 97 15.61 -4.66 5.73
C ALA A 97 14.47 -4.40 4.74
N LEU A 98 14.72 -3.65 3.66
CA LEU A 98 13.72 -3.40 2.62
C LEU A 98 13.40 -4.67 1.82
N ALA A 99 14.40 -5.49 1.50
CA ALA A 99 14.20 -6.80 0.87
C ALA A 99 13.36 -7.73 1.76
N ALA A 100 13.66 -7.79 3.07
CA ALA A 100 12.87 -8.53 4.04
C ALA A 100 11.43 -7.99 4.13
N ALA A 101 11.24 -6.66 4.12
CA ALA A 101 9.93 -6.05 4.16
C ALA A 101 9.11 -6.34 2.90
N LEU A 102 9.71 -6.38 1.71
CA LEU A 102 9.02 -6.79 0.48
C LEU A 102 8.50 -8.23 0.57
N ARG A 103 9.30 -9.13 1.14
CA ARG A 103 8.93 -10.54 1.32
C ARG A 103 7.90 -10.76 2.42
N ALA A 104 7.92 -9.98 3.50
CA ALA A 104 7.04 -10.17 4.65
C ALA A 104 5.74 -9.35 4.56
N LEU A 105 5.80 -8.18 3.92
CA LEU A 105 4.72 -7.18 3.85
C LEU A 105 4.28 -6.91 2.40
N GLY A 106 4.71 -7.77 1.46
CA GLY A 106 4.23 -7.78 0.09
C GLY A 106 2.71 -7.94 0.04
N LEU A 107 2.07 -7.41 -1.01
CA LEU A 107 0.60 -7.44 -1.09
C LEU A 107 0.04 -8.87 -1.13
N ALA A 108 0.78 -9.81 -1.70
CA ALA A 108 0.39 -11.22 -1.75
C ALA A 108 0.54 -11.98 -0.42
N GLU A 109 1.25 -11.40 0.55
CA GLU A 109 1.41 -11.98 1.89
C GLU A 109 0.38 -11.41 2.89
N MET A 110 -0.39 -10.40 2.48
CA MET A 110 -1.44 -9.81 3.30
C MET A 110 -2.81 -10.39 2.94
N PRO A 111 -3.72 -10.58 3.92
CA PRO A 111 -5.09 -11.03 3.67
C PRO A 111 -5.87 -10.13 2.71
N ASP A 112 -6.88 -10.68 2.04
CA ASP A 112 -7.94 -9.88 1.44
C ASP A 112 -8.93 -9.42 2.52
N TYR A 113 -8.98 -8.11 2.72
CA TYR A 113 -9.82 -7.45 3.71
C TYR A 113 -11.22 -7.09 3.21
N ARG A 114 -11.55 -7.29 1.93
CA ARG A 114 -12.88 -6.94 1.37
C ARG A 114 -14.05 -7.47 2.20
N SER A 115 -13.98 -8.74 2.60
CA SER A 115 -15.01 -9.38 3.42
C SER A 115 -15.15 -8.78 4.82
N ARG A 116 -14.12 -8.09 5.31
CA ARG A 116 -14.10 -7.42 6.62
C ARG A 116 -14.59 -5.99 6.57
N LEU A 117 -14.56 -5.33 5.40
CA LEU A 117 -14.98 -3.93 5.26
C LEU A 117 -16.44 -3.71 5.64
N ALA A 118 -17.33 -4.66 5.30
CA ALA A 118 -18.75 -4.57 5.63
C ALA A 118 -19.04 -4.60 7.14
N ALA A 119 -18.10 -5.08 7.96
CA ALA A 119 -18.21 -5.11 9.42
C ALA A 119 -17.62 -3.88 10.10
N LEU A 120 -17.01 -2.95 9.37
CA LEU A 120 -16.43 -1.72 9.92
C LEU A 120 -17.50 -0.63 10.04
N GLU A 121 -18.09 -0.49 11.23
CA GLU A 121 -19.13 0.53 11.50
C GLU A 121 -18.56 1.94 11.73
N LEU A 122 -17.24 2.05 11.89
CA LEU A 122 -16.57 3.34 12.08
C LEU A 122 -16.42 4.11 10.75
N PRO A 123 -16.39 5.46 10.77
CA PRO A 123 -16.17 6.26 9.57
C PRO A 123 -14.81 5.99 8.93
N VAL A 124 -14.80 5.69 7.62
CA VAL A 124 -13.57 5.48 6.85
C VAL A 124 -13.55 6.41 5.65
N THR A 125 -12.58 7.32 5.64
CA THR A 125 -12.27 8.18 4.49
C THR A 125 -11.20 7.51 3.62
N LEU A 126 -11.49 7.34 2.35
CA LEU A 126 -10.59 6.80 1.34
C LEU A 126 -10.11 7.94 0.46
N VAL A 127 -8.81 8.00 0.21
CA VAL A 127 -8.22 9.06 -0.62
C VAL A 127 -7.39 8.41 -1.72
N ALA A 128 -7.60 8.83 -2.96
CA ALA A 128 -6.78 8.41 -4.09
C ALA A 128 -6.52 9.62 -5.01
N GLY A 129 -5.34 9.63 -5.65
CA GLY A 129 -5.06 10.63 -6.67
C GLY A 129 -5.85 10.34 -7.93
N GLU A 130 -6.46 11.35 -8.54
CA GLU A 130 -7.24 11.20 -9.77
C GLU A 130 -6.42 10.59 -10.93
N ALA A 131 -5.14 10.98 -11.02
CA ALA A 131 -4.22 10.44 -12.03
C ALA A 131 -3.76 9.00 -11.75
N ASP A 132 -4.09 8.44 -10.58
CA ASP A 132 -3.84 7.04 -10.23
C ASP A 132 -5.14 6.23 -10.40
N ALA A 133 -5.46 5.93 -11.66
CA ALA A 133 -6.71 5.27 -12.03
C ALA A 133 -6.94 3.95 -11.26
N LYS A 134 -5.86 3.20 -10.99
CA LYS A 134 -5.92 1.95 -10.23
C LYS A 134 -6.41 2.20 -8.81
N PHE A 135 -5.75 3.10 -8.07
CA PHE A 135 -6.12 3.33 -6.68
C PHE A 135 -7.41 4.15 -6.53
N ALA A 136 -7.76 4.98 -7.52
CA ALA A 136 -9.06 5.63 -7.58
C ALA A 136 -10.20 4.61 -7.76
N HIS A 137 -10.00 3.58 -8.59
CA HIS A 137 -10.97 2.48 -8.71
C HIS A 137 -11.10 1.70 -7.39
N LEU A 138 -9.98 1.30 -6.79
CA LEU A 138 -9.97 0.56 -5.52
C LEU A 138 -10.61 1.37 -4.38
N ALA A 139 -10.42 2.68 -4.32
CA ALA A 139 -11.07 3.54 -3.33
C ALA A 139 -12.60 3.51 -3.49
N ARG A 140 -13.13 3.65 -4.72
CA ARG A 140 -14.57 3.56 -4.97
C ARG A 140 -15.13 2.18 -4.65
N GLU A 141 -14.39 1.12 -5.00
CA GLU A 141 -14.75 -0.26 -4.67
C GLU A 141 -14.89 -0.45 -3.16
N MET A 142 -13.86 -0.06 -2.39
CA MET A 142 -13.89 -0.16 -0.92
C MET A 142 -15.00 0.68 -0.30
N ALA A 143 -15.26 1.89 -0.79
CA ALA A 143 -16.36 2.71 -0.29
C ALA A 143 -17.73 2.04 -0.47
N GLY A 144 -17.94 1.32 -1.58
CA GLY A 144 -19.16 0.56 -1.80
C GLY A 144 -19.36 -0.61 -0.84
N LEU A 145 -18.30 -1.06 -0.17
CA LEU A 145 -18.34 -2.15 0.81
C LEU A 145 -18.43 -1.65 2.26
N LEU A 146 -18.14 -0.37 2.51
CA LEU A 146 -18.09 0.22 3.85
C LEU A 146 -19.46 0.81 4.25
N PRO A 147 -20.00 0.47 5.44
CA PRO A 147 -21.24 1.09 5.95
C PRO A 147 -21.18 2.62 6.04
N ALA A 148 -20.02 3.16 6.41
CA ALA A 148 -19.75 4.59 6.53
C ALA A 148 -18.51 5.02 5.73
N GLY A 149 -18.39 4.55 4.49
CA GLY A 149 -17.30 4.87 3.57
C GLY A 149 -17.48 6.20 2.85
N GLN A 150 -16.39 6.95 2.72
CA GLN A 150 -16.33 8.19 1.93
C GLN A 150 -15.11 8.16 1.00
N VAL A 151 -15.22 8.71 -0.21
CA VAL A 151 -14.11 8.91 -1.17
C VAL A 151 -13.98 10.40 -1.47
#